data_AF-D3AIZ0-F1
#
_entry.id   AF-D3AIZ0-F1
#
_cell.length_a   1.000
_cell.length_b   1.000
_cell.length_c   1.000
_cell.angle_alpha   90.00
_cell.angle_beta   90.00
_cell.angle_gamma   90.00
#
_symmetry.space_group_name_H-M   'P 1'
#
loop_
_entity.id
_entity.type
_entity.pdbx_description
1 polymer ?
#
loop_
_entity_poly.entity_id
_entity_poly.type
_entity_poly.pdbx_seq_one_letter_code
_entity_poly.pdbx_strand_id
1 'polypeptide(L)'
;MITDSRRFPDIVLTDIRMPGMDGLELSGKIREHSAASKIIFISGYEDFAYAKKAISLGASGYVTKPVAQDELLELINRVMVQIRKEEQFDRQQEISCFHENQTDALLGDILSQMRDNPGGVSLKALSESWGVSPSYISILFKDKTGHNFKDYLLDCRMKRAKELLAEGSPAAEICENLGYSDYDYFSKSYKKYYGESPAEYRKRINL
;
A
#
# COMPACT_ATOMS: atom_id res chain seq x y z
N MET A 1 34.85 -0.28 14.78
CA MET A 1 34.63 -1.33 13.77
C MET A 1 34.11 -0.65 12.52
N ILE A 2 34.89 -0.66 11.44
CA ILE A 2 34.51 -0.09 10.15
C ILE A 2 33.51 -1.09 9.55
N THR A 3 32.25 -0.69 9.39
CA THR A 3 31.23 -1.52 8.74
C THR A 3 31.48 -1.54 7.24
N ASP A 4 32.29 -2.50 6.78
CA ASP A 4 32.33 -2.94 5.38
C ASP A 4 30.97 -3.56 5.04
N SER A 5 30.05 -2.70 4.62
CA SER A 5 28.79 -3.09 4.00
C SER A 5 29.12 -3.21 2.52
N ARG A 6 29.40 -4.42 2.01
CA ARG A 6 29.68 -4.66 0.59
C ARG A 6 28.46 -4.29 -0.25
N ARG A 7 28.31 -2.99 -0.53
CA ARG A 7 27.34 -2.44 -1.46
C ARG A 7 27.91 -2.66 -2.86
N PHE A 8 27.16 -3.37 -3.70
CA PHE A 8 27.51 -3.48 -5.11
C PHE A 8 27.52 -2.07 -5.74
N PRO A 9 28.47 -1.76 -6.64
CA PRO A 9 28.54 -0.45 -7.26
C PRO A 9 27.29 -0.17 -8.08
N ASP A 10 26.74 1.04 -7.96
CA ASP A 10 25.56 1.46 -8.71
C ASP A 10 25.89 1.72 -10.19
N ILE A 11 27.11 2.20 -10.48
CA ILE A 11 27.65 2.37 -11.84
C ILE A 11 29.02 1.70 -11.93
N VAL A 12 29.22 0.91 -12.98
CA VAL A 12 30.50 0.29 -13.36
C VAL A 12 30.95 0.87 -14.69
N LEU A 13 32.10 1.54 -14.68
CA LEU A 13 32.78 1.99 -15.90
C LEU A 13 33.91 1.01 -16.23
N THR A 14 33.93 0.47 -17.44
CA THR A 14 34.93 -0.54 -17.82
C THR A 14 35.35 -0.43 -19.28
N ASP A 15 36.60 -0.79 -19.57
CA ASP A 15 37.07 -0.92 -20.95
C ASP A 15 36.50 -2.21 -21.57
N ILE A 16 36.11 -2.16 -22.85
CA ILE A 16 35.72 -3.38 -23.57
C ILE A 16 36.90 -4.32 -23.72
N ARG A 17 38.10 -3.80 -24.02
CA ARG A 17 39.29 -4.61 -24.29
C ARG A 17 40.23 -4.56 -23.09
N MET A 18 40.28 -5.63 -22.33
CA MET A 18 41.21 -5.81 -21.23
C MET A 18 41.90 -7.18 -21.34
N PRO A 19 43.17 -7.32 -20.91
CA PRO A 19 43.85 -8.60 -20.90
C PRO A 19 43.22 -9.55 -19.85
N GLY A 20 43.11 -10.83 -20.20
CA GLY A 20 42.58 -11.87 -19.33
C GLY A 20 41.05 -12.04 -19.39
N MET A 21 40.30 -10.96 -19.15
CA MET A 21 38.83 -10.94 -19.23
C MET A 21 38.38 -9.64 -19.87
N ASP A 22 37.50 -9.72 -20.86
CA ASP A 22 37.00 -8.53 -21.56
C ASP A 22 35.82 -7.87 -20.82
N GLY A 23 35.51 -6.62 -21.15
CA GLY A 23 34.44 -5.88 -20.48
C GLY A 23 33.06 -6.51 -20.68
N LEU A 24 32.83 -7.19 -21.81
CA LEU A 24 31.56 -7.85 -22.09
C LEU A 24 31.39 -9.08 -21.20
N GLU A 25 32.43 -9.90 -21.06
CA GLU A 25 32.47 -11.04 -20.13
C GLU A 25 32.29 -10.57 -18.68
N LEU A 26 32.97 -9.50 -18.28
CA LEU A 26 32.81 -8.88 -16.96
C LEU A 26 31.36 -8.45 -16.74
N SER A 27 30.71 -7.85 -17.74
CA SER A 27 29.32 -7.43 -17.63
C SER A 27 28.35 -8.59 -17.43
N GLY A 28 28.60 -9.73 -18.08
CA GLY A 28 27.84 -10.96 -17.85
C GLY A 28 27.93 -11.41 -16.39
N LYS A 29 29.15 -11.48 -15.85
CA LYS A 29 29.38 -11.87 -14.45
C LYS A 29 28.77 -10.90 -13.44
N ILE A 30 28.83 -9.60 -13.71
CA ILE A 30 28.20 -8.60 -12.84
C ILE A 30 26.69 -8.81 -12.81
N ARG A 31 26.06 -9.08 -13.97
CA ARG A 31 24.62 -9.31 -14.05
C ARG A 31 24.14 -10.56 -13.32
N GLU A 32 24.97 -11.60 -13.24
CA GLU A 32 24.67 -12.79 -12.43
C GLU A 32 24.54 -12.47 -10.93
N HIS A 33 25.19 -11.41 -10.46
CA HIS A 33 25.25 -11.05 -9.04
C HIS A 33 24.45 -9.78 -8.70
N SER A 34 24.25 -8.88 -9.66
CA SER A 34 23.52 -7.62 -9.51
C SER A 34 22.92 -7.17 -10.84
N ALA A 35 21.60 -7.29 -10.95
CA ALA A 35 20.85 -6.74 -12.09
C ALA A 35 20.69 -5.20 -12.01
N ALA A 36 20.87 -4.62 -10.82
CA ALA A 36 20.69 -3.19 -10.56
C ALA A 36 21.89 -2.35 -11.01
N SER A 37 23.10 -2.92 -11.00
CA SER A 37 24.33 -2.23 -11.39
C SER A 37 24.28 -1.81 -12.87
N LYS A 38 24.47 -0.52 -13.12
CA LYS A 38 24.48 0.06 -14.47
C LYS A 38 25.89 0.02 -15.03
N ILE A 39 26.04 -0.49 -16.26
CA ILE A 39 27.36 -0.73 -16.86
C ILE A 39 27.55 0.24 -18.02
N ILE A 40 28.63 1.01 -17.98
CA ILE A 40 29.07 1.93 -19.02
C ILE A 40 30.38 1.42 -19.60
N PHE A 41 30.40 1.21 -20.91
CA PHE A 41 31.60 0.77 -21.61
C PHE A 41 32.41 1.93 -22.16
N ILE A 42 33.72 1.83 -22.07
CA ILE A 42 34.67 2.75 -22.69
C ILE A 42 35.44 1.97 -23.76
N SER A 43 35.47 2.42 -25.02
CA SER A 43 36.17 1.72 -26.10
C SER A 43 36.96 2.67 -26.97
N GLY A 44 38.22 2.35 -27.29
CA GLY A 44 39.02 3.12 -28.25
C GLY A 44 38.85 2.72 -29.71
N TYR A 45 37.94 1.81 -30.01
CA TYR A 45 37.63 1.38 -31.39
C TYR A 45 36.14 1.58 -31.67
N GLU A 46 35.81 2.26 -32.76
CA GLU A 46 34.45 2.44 -33.29
C GLU A 46 33.89 1.15 -33.92
N ASP A 47 34.17 -0.01 -33.32
CA ASP A 47 33.69 -1.28 -33.83
C ASP A 47 32.22 -1.48 -33.44
N PHE A 48 31.37 -1.29 -34.44
CA PHE A 48 29.91 -1.48 -34.37
C PHE A 48 29.51 -2.83 -33.78
N ALA A 49 30.33 -3.88 -33.94
CA ALA A 49 30.05 -5.19 -33.37
C ALA A 49 30.07 -5.18 -31.83
N TYR A 50 30.98 -4.41 -31.21
CA TYR A 50 31.01 -4.26 -29.75
C TYR A 50 29.84 -3.44 -29.24
N ALA A 51 29.50 -2.34 -29.93
CA ALA A 51 28.34 -1.52 -29.57
C ALA A 51 27.05 -2.35 -29.60
N LYS A 52 26.85 -3.17 -30.66
CA LYS A 52 25.69 -4.07 -30.77
C LYS A 52 25.65 -5.10 -29.65
N LYS A 53 26.79 -5.70 -29.31
CA LYS A 53 26.89 -6.65 -28.19
C LYS A 53 26.60 -5.98 -26.83
N ALA A 54 27.17 -4.80 -26.58
CA ALA A 54 26.94 -4.02 -25.36
C ALA A 54 25.44 -3.72 -25.17
N ILE A 55 24.76 -3.26 -26.22
CA ILE A 55 23.31 -3.01 -26.18
C ILE A 55 22.54 -4.29 -25.90
N SER A 56 22.87 -5.41 -26.58
CA SER A 56 22.20 -6.70 -26.36
C SER A 56 22.38 -7.24 -24.94
N LEU A 57 23.52 -6.93 -24.32
CA LEU A 57 23.82 -7.23 -22.93
C LEU A 57 23.31 -6.15 -21.98
N GLY A 58 22.40 -5.26 -22.40
CA GLY A 58 21.72 -4.27 -21.57
C GLY A 58 22.61 -3.16 -21.01
N ALA A 59 23.75 -2.86 -21.64
CA ALA A 59 24.62 -1.77 -21.21
C ALA A 59 23.83 -0.46 -21.05
N SER A 60 24.12 0.26 -19.99
CA SER A 60 23.46 1.54 -19.67
C SER A 60 24.09 2.71 -20.43
N GLY A 61 25.25 2.49 -21.04
CA GLY A 61 25.93 3.48 -21.84
C GLY A 61 27.20 2.95 -22.51
N TYR A 62 27.68 3.71 -23.49
CA TYR A 62 28.91 3.45 -24.23
C TYR A 62 29.57 4.79 -24.57
N VAL A 63 30.89 4.88 -24.43
CA VAL A 63 31.70 6.07 -24.73
C VAL A 63 32.95 5.67 -25.51
N THR A 64 33.30 6.47 -26.52
CA THR A 64 34.51 6.25 -27.32
C THR A 64 35.74 6.94 -26.71
N LYS A 65 36.93 6.33 -26.85
CA LYS A 65 38.21 6.99 -26.57
C LYS A 65 38.68 7.74 -27.82
N PRO A 66 39.31 8.92 -27.70
CA PRO A 66 39.58 9.65 -26.46
C PRO A 66 38.28 10.16 -25.82
N VAL A 67 38.13 9.94 -24.51
CA VAL A 67 36.89 10.28 -23.80
C VAL A 67 36.87 11.78 -23.54
N ALA A 68 35.87 12.47 -24.11
CA ALA A 68 35.59 13.85 -23.73
C ALA A 68 34.95 13.89 -22.33
N GLN A 69 35.43 14.80 -21.48
CA GLN A 69 34.93 14.91 -20.10
C GLN A 69 33.44 15.23 -20.06
N ASP A 70 32.98 16.13 -20.94
CA ASP A 70 31.57 16.55 -20.99
C ASP A 70 30.66 15.39 -21.42
N GLU A 71 31.07 14.62 -22.43
CA GLU A 71 30.33 13.45 -22.92
C GLU A 71 30.18 12.38 -21.82
N LEU A 72 31.26 12.10 -21.09
CA LEU A 72 31.23 11.15 -19.99
C LEU A 72 30.32 11.63 -18.84
N LEU A 73 30.41 12.91 -18.48
CA LEU A 73 29.58 13.50 -17.43
C LEU A 73 28.10 13.48 -17.81
N GLU A 74 27.76 13.80 -19.05
CA GLU A 74 26.39 13.71 -19.56
C GLU A 74 25.84 12.27 -19.47
N LEU A 75 26.65 11.29 -19.86
CA LEU A 75 26.24 9.89 -19.80
C LEU A 75 26.06 9.42 -18.35
N ILE A 76 26.99 9.73 -17.46
CA ILE A 76 26.87 9.41 -16.04
C ILE A 76 25.62 10.07 -15.44
N ASN A 77 25.38 11.35 -15.72
CA ASN A 77 24.20 12.06 -15.22
C ASN A 77 22.90 11.40 -15.69
N ARG A 78 22.83 10.99 -16.97
CA ARG A 78 21.70 10.26 -17.52
C ARG A 78 21.45 8.93 -16.79
N VAL A 79 22.51 8.16 -16.58
CA VAL A 79 22.45 6.87 -15.88
C VAL A 79 22.08 7.05 -14.39
N MET A 80 22.61 8.09 -13.73
CA MET A 80 22.26 8.44 -12.35
C MET A 80 20.77 8.81 -12.21
N VAL A 81 20.20 9.55 -13.17
CA VAL A 81 18.76 9.84 -13.19
C VAL A 81 17.95 8.55 -13.37
N GLN A 82 18.42 7.61 -14.19
CA GLN A 82 17.76 6.32 -14.36
C GLN A 82 17.79 5.50 -13.07
N ILE A 83 18.95 5.38 -12.41
CA ILE A 83 19.08 4.68 -11.12
C ILE A 83 18.12 5.29 -10.10
N ARG A 84 18.11 6.62 -9.95
CA ARG A 84 17.21 7.31 -9.01
C ARG A 84 15.73 7.07 -9.32
N LYS A 85 15.34 6.99 -10.59
CA LYS A 85 13.95 6.71 -10.99
C LYS A 85 13.55 5.27 -10.66
N GLU A 86 14.43 4.32 -10.92
CA GLU A 86 14.22 2.90 -10.56
C GLU A 86 14.15 2.74 -9.03
N GLU A 87 15.07 3.35 -8.29
CA GLU A 87 15.06 3.38 -6.81
C GLU A 87 13.79 4.05 -6.25
N GLN A 88 13.32 5.14 -6.87
CA GLN A 88 12.08 5.81 -6.45
C GLN A 88 10.84 4.98 -6.76
N PHE A 89 10.82 4.27 -7.89
CA PHE A 89 9.73 3.38 -8.26
C PHE A 89 9.65 2.19 -7.31
N ASP A 90 10.79 1.57 -6.99
CA ASP A 90 10.86 0.46 -6.05
C ASP A 90 10.46 0.91 -4.63
N ARG A 91 10.92 2.08 -4.17
CA ARG A 91 10.46 2.68 -2.90
C ARG A 91 8.97 2.97 -2.89
N GLN A 92 8.42 3.47 -3.99
CA GLN A 92 6.99 3.81 -4.07
C GLN A 92 6.12 2.55 -4.12
N GLN A 93 6.59 1.47 -4.76
CA GLN A 93 5.91 0.17 -4.78
C GLN A 93 5.96 -0.53 -3.41
N GLU A 94 7.10 -0.54 -2.72
CA GLU A 94 7.21 -1.12 -1.37
C GLU A 94 6.34 -0.37 -0.35
N ILE A 95 6.26 0.97 -0.44
CA ILE A 95 5.39 1.79 0.41
C ILE A 95 3.90 1.59 0.06
N SER A 96 3.57 1.43 -1.23
CA SER A 96 2.21 1.19 -1.72
C SER A 96 1.66 -0.15 -1.24
N CYS A 97 2.41 -1.25 -1.39
CA CYS A 97 1.94 -2.57 -0.97
C CYS A 97 1.87 -2.70 0.56
N PHE A 98 2.76 -2.03 1.30
CA PHE A 98 2.70 -2.00 2.76
C PHE A 98 1.49 -1.18 3.26
N HIS A 99 1.21 -0.04 2.64
CA HIS A 99 0.00 0.74 2.94
C HIS A 99 -1.27 0.01 2.54
N GLU A 100 -1.32 -0.64 1.38
CA GLU A 100 -2.50 -1.43 0.98
C GLU A 100 -2.80 -2.54 1.99
N ASN A 101 -1.80 -3.32 2.38
CA ASN A 101 -1.96 -4.37 3.40
C ASN A 101 -2.44 -3.81 4.75
N GLN A 102 -1.92 -2.65 5.18
CA GLN A 102 -2.35 -2.02 6.43
C GLN A 102 -3.77 -1.43 6.30
N THR A 103 -4.14 -0.87 5.15
CA THR A 103 -5.50 -0.37 4.90
C THR A 103 -6.53 -1.47 4.83
N ASP A 104 -6.20 -2.60 4.21
CA ASP A 104 -7.11 -3.74 4.11
C ASP A 104 -7.26 -4.43 5.47
N ALA A 105 -6.19 -4.49 6.28
CA ALA A 105 -6.26 -4.95 7.67
C ALA A 105 -7.14 -4.03 8.54
N LEU A 106 -6.94 -2.71 8.45
CA LEU A 106 -7.78 -1.71 9.14
C LEU A 106 -9.25 -1.85 8.74
N LEU A 107 -9.53 -1.90 7.43
CA LEU A 107 -10.88 -2.04 6.94
C LEU A 107 -11.52 -3.36 7.39
N GLY A 108 -10.77 -4.46 7.32
CA GLY A 108 -11.22 -5.77 7.78
C GLY A 108 -11.60 -5.77 9.26
N ASP A 109 -10.76 -5.15 10.11
CA ASP A 109 -11.05 -5.01 11.53
C ASP A 109 -12.29 -4.14 11.78
N ILE A 110 -12.39 -2.97 11.14
CA ILE A 110 -13.58 -2.10 11.24
C ILE A 110 -14.85 -2.88 10.89
N LEU A 111 -14.85 -3.59 9.75
CA LEU A 111 -16.01 -4.36 9.30
C LEU A 111 -16.34 -5.50 10.27
N SER A 112 -15.32 -6.17 10.83
CA SER A 112 -15.52 -7.22 11.83
C SER A 112 -16.16 -6.66 13.10
N GLN A 113 -15.68 -5.54 13.63
CA GLN A 113 -16.25 -4.91 14.81
C GLN A 113 -17.67 -4.41 14.56
N MET A 114 -17.96 -3.85 13.39
CA MET A 114 -19.32 -3.42 13.02
C MET A 114 -20.30 -4.60 12.93
N ARG A 115 -19.84 -5.77 12.51
CA ARG A 115 -20.67 -6.98 12.44
C ARG A 115 -20.86 -7.62 13.81
N ASP A 116 -19.77 -7.78 14.55
CA ASP A 116 -19.72 -8.62 15.75
C ASP A 116 -20.13 -7.83 17.01
N ASN A 117 -19.79 -6.54 17.08
CA ASN A 117 -20.16 -5.65 18.19
C ASN A 117 -20.38 -4.19 17.74
N PRO A 118 -21.46 -3.89 16.99
CA PRO A 118 -21.71 -2.54 16.48
C PRO A 118 -21.91 -1.45 17.56
N GLY A 119 -22.20 -1.84 18.81
CA GLY A 119 -22.34 -0.88 19.92
C GLY A 119 -21.01 -0.30 20.38
N GLY A 120 -19.94 -1.09 20.32
CA GLY A 120 -18.59 -0.65 20.70
C GLY A 120 -17.91 0.24 19.64
N VAL A 121 -18.44 0.29 18.42
CA VAL A 121 -17.79 0.97 17.31
C VAL A 121 -18.01 2.48 17.37
N SER A 122 -16.91 3.23 17.38
CA SER A 122 -16.89 4.68 17.17
C SER A 122 -15.62 5.09 16.44
N LEU A 123 -15.67 6.19 15.67
CA LEU A 123 -14.49 6.72 14.99
C LEU A 123 -13.35 7.07 15.97
N LYS A 124 -13.69 7.48 17.20
CA LYS A 124 -12.72 7.79 18.23
C LYS A 124 -11.98 6.54 18.70
N ALA A 125 -12.70 5.48 19.05
CA ALA A 125 -12.11 4.22 19.49
C ALA A 125 -11.26 3.55 18.40
N LEU A 126 -11.74 3.57 17.15
CA LEU A 126 -10.99 3.06 16.00
C LEU A 126 -9.74 3.89 15.70
N SER A 127 -9.84 5.22 15.83
CA SER A 127 -8.71 6.13 15.67
C SER A 127 -7.61 5.88 16.70
N GLU A 128 -7.98 5.71 17.97
CA GLU A 128 -7.04 5.46 19.08
C GLU A 128 -6.36 4.08 18.96
N SER A 129 -7.12 3.04 18.60
CA SER A 129 -6.59 1.67 18.46
C SER A 129 -5.64 1.50 17.28
N TRP A 130 -5.89 2.20 16.17
CA TRP A 130 -5.07 2.10 14.95
C TRP A 130 -4.06 3.23 14.77
N GLY A 131 -4.06 4.23 15.66
CA GLY A 131 -3.13 5.37 15.58
C GLY A 131 -3.35 6.26 14.34
N VAL A 132 -4.56 6.26 13.77
CA VAL A 132 -4.92 7.04 12.58
C VAL A 132 -5.96 8.09 12.91
N SER A 133 -6.08 9.13 12.07
CA SER A 133 -7.09 10.17 12.32
C SER A 133 -8.53 9.67 12.05
N PRO A 134 -9.56 10.19 12.75
CA PRO A 134 -10.97 9.85 12.50
C PRO A 134 -11.43 10.15 11.05
N SER A 135 -10.89 11.23 10.46
CA SER A 135 -11.19 11.62 9.08
C SER A 135 -10.64 10.61 8.08
N TYR A 136 -9.45 10.07 8.33
CA TYR A 136 -8.84 9.05 7.48
C TYR A 136 -9.70 7.78 7.43
N ILE A 137 -10.18 7.29 8.58
CA ILE A 137 -11.09 6.15 8.65
C ILE A 137 -12.38 6.41 7.85
N SER A 138 -12.96 7.60 7.98
CA SER A 138 -14.19 7.95 7.27
C SER A 138 -14.01 7.97 5.74
N ILE A 139 -12.88 8.50 5.27
CA ILE A 139 -12.54 8.54 3.84
C ILE A 139 -12.25 7.14 3.33
N LEU A 140 -11.37 6.39 4.01
CA LEU A 140 -10.99 5.02 3.66
C LEU A 140 -12.22 4.11 3.57
N PHE A 141 -13.10 4.17 4.58
CA PHE A 141 -14.30 3.36 4.62
C PHE A 141 -15.21 3.68 3.43
N LYS A 142 -15.42 4.97 3.12
CA LYS A 142 -16.24 5.38 1.99
C LYS A 142 -15.64 4.97 0.65
N ASP A 143 -14.33 5.11 0.50
CA ASP A 143 -13.61 4.77 -0.72
C ASP A 143 -13.68 3.26 -1.00
N LYS A 144 -13.42 2.43 0.02
CA LYS A 144 -13.36 0.97 -0.13
C LYS A 144 -14.73 0.29 -0.13
N THR A 145 -15.71 0.81 0.61
CA THR A 145 -17.04 0.18 0.73
C THR A 145 -18.10 0.84 -0.15
N GLY A 146 -17.85 2.05 -0.64
CA GLY A 146 -18.86 2.89 -1.31
C GLY A 146 -19.90 3.51 -0.36
N HIS A 147 -19.87 3.19 0.94
CA HIS A 147 -20.89 3.61 1.90
C HIS A 147 -20.33 4.60 2.94
N ASN A 148 -21.18 5.49 3.47
CA ASN A 148 -20.78 6.32 4.60
C ASN A 148 -20.66 5.46 5.86
N PHE A 149 -19.57 5.63 6.62
CA PHE A 149 -19.31 4.94 7.87
C PHE A 149 -20.51 4.99 8.84
N LYS A 150 -21.10 6.18 9.04
CA LYS A 150 -22.19 6.36 10.02
C LYS A 150 -23.47 5.66 9.58
N ASP A 151 -23.79 5.72 8.29
CA ASP A 151 -24.99 5.10 7.74
C ASP A 151 -24.86 3.57 7.74
N TYR A 152 -23.68 3.06 7.42
CA TYR A 152 -23.38 1.63 7.50
C TYR A 152 -23.42 1.12 8.94
N LEU A 153 -22.83 1.86 9.88
CA LEU A 153 -22.91 1.50 11.30
C LEU A 153 -24.35 1.51 11.82
N LEU A 154 -25.15 2.49 11.40
CA LEU A 154 -26.57 2.55 11.72
C LEU A 154 -27.30 1.32 11.19
N ASP A 155 -27.05 0.92 9.94
CA ASP A 155 -27.59 -0.28 9.32
C ASP A 155 -27.27 -1.54 10.13
N CYS A 156 -26.00 -1.74 10.52
CA CYS A 156 -25.59 -2.85 11.38
C CYS A 156 -26.31 -2.84 12.73
N ARG A 157 -26.41 -1.68 13.38
CA ARG A 157 -27.12 -1.53 14.67
C ARG A 157 -28.59 -1.89 14.54
N MET A 158 -29.27 -1.43 13.49
CA MET A 158 -30.69 -1.68 13.27
C MET A 158 -30.97 -3.15 12.94
N LYS A 159 -30.11 -3.79 12.15
CA LYS A 159 -30.20 -5.24 11.88
C LYS A 159 -30.03 -6.04 13.17
N ARG A 160 -28.99 -5.74 13.95
CA ARG A 160 -28.73 -6.42 15.22
C ARG A 160 -29.84 -6.19 16.25
N ALA A 161 -30.39 -4.97 16.32
CA ALA A 161 -31.54 -4.67 17.18
C ALA A 161 -32.74 -5.58 16.87
N LYS A 162 -33.04 -5.76 15.58
CA LYS A 162 -34.18 -6.56 15.13
C LYS A 162 -33.99 -8.04 15.44
N GLU A 163 -32.78 -8.57 15.29
CA GLU A 163 -32.42 -9.94 15.68
C GLU A 163 -32.62 -10.14 17.18
N LEU A 164 -32.01 -9.29 18.01
CA LEU A 164 -32.11 -9.38 19.47
C LEU A 164 -33.56 -9.23 19.97
N LEU A 165 -34.36 -8.36 19.34
CA LEU A 165 -35.78 -8.24 19.66
C LEU A 165 -36.54 -9.54 19.38
N ALA A 166 -36.20 -10.23 18.29
CA ALA A 166 -36.79 -11.51 17.90
C ALA A 166 -36.33 -12.67 18.81
N GLU A 167 -35.09 -12.63 19.29
CA GLU A 167 -34.53 -13.58 20.28
C GLU A 167 -35.14 -13.43 21.67
N GLY A 168 -35.88 -12.35 21.93
CA GLY A 168 -36.52 -12.13 23.22
C GLY A 168 -35.71 -11.24 24.17
N SER A 169 -34.64 -10.58 23.74
CA SER A 169 -33.88 -9.66 24.59
C SER A 169 -34.69 -8.42 24.97
N PRO A 170 -34.59 -7.90 26.21
CA PRO A 170 -35.26 -6.66 26.62
C PRO A 170 -34.79 -5.43 25.81
N ALA A 171 -35.72 -4.56 25.42
CA ALA A 171 -35.39 -3.41 24.57
C ALA A 171 -34.40 -2.40 25.22
N ALA A 172 -34.42 -2.28 26.55
CA ALA A 172 -33.46 -1.47 27.30
C ALA A 172 -32.02 -2.03 27.20
N GLU A 173 -31.87 -3.34 27.34
CA GLU A 173 -30.57 -4.02 27.21
C GLU A 173 -30.03 -3.93 25.77
N ILE A 174 -30.92 -4.05 24.77
CA ILE A 174 -30.56 -3.86 23.35
C ILE A 174 -30.04 -2.43 23.11
N CYS A 175 -30.68 -1.42 23.70
CA CYS A 175 -30.24 -0.02 23.58
C CYS A 175 -28.80 0.15 24.08
N GLU A 176 -28.50 -0.37 25.28
CA GLU A 176 -27.17 -0.33 25.88
C GLU A 176 -26.14 -1.11 25.04
N ASN A 177 -26.46 -2.34 24.64
CA ASN A 177 -25.58 -3.21 23.85
C ASN A 177 -25.26 -2.64 22.46
N LEU A 178 -26.13 -1.78 21.91
CA LEU A 178 -25.91 -1.10 20.63
C LEU A 178 -25.26 0.28 20.77
N GLY A 179 -24.81 0.64 21.98
CA GLY A 179 -24.08 1.88 22.24
C GLY A 179 -24.96 3.13 22.19
N TYR A 180 -26.26 3.00 22.44
CA TYR A 180 -27.16 4.13 22.61
C TYR A 180 -27.31 4.44 24.09
N SER A 181 -26.97 5.67 24.48
CA SER A 181 -27.16 6.17 25.85
C SER A 181 -28.59 6.59 26.16
N ASP A 182 -29.44 6.69 25.14
CA ASP A 182 -30.80 7.21 25.22
C ASP A 182 -31.77 6.30 24.46
N TYR A 183 -32.72 5.72 25.19
CA TYR A 183 -33.71 4.81 24.65
C TYR A 183 -34.69 5.48 23.69
N ASP A 184 -35.10 6.72 23.96
CA ASP A 184 -36.02 7.46 23.09
C ASP A 184 -35.36 7.75 21.74
N TYR A 185 -34.06 8.06 21.75
CA TYR A 185 -33.29 8.23 20.52
C TYR A 185 -33.19 6.91 19.74
N PHE A 186 -32.85 5.80 20.41
CA PHE A 186 -32.82 4.47 19.79
C PHE A 186 -34.18 4.11 19.19
N SER A 187 -35.27 4.26 19.94
CA SER A 187 -36.63 3.93 19.50
C SER A 187 -37.06 4.76 18.28
N LYS A 188 -36.75 6.07 18.27
CA LYS A 188 -36.99 6.94 17.10
C LYS A 188 -36.17 6.51 15.89
N SER A 189 -34.90 6.15 16.10
CA SER A 189 -34.00 5.69 15.03
C SER A 189 -34.50 4.38 14.42
N TYR A 190 -34.88 3.41 15.25
CA TYR A 190 -35.46 2.13 14.83
C TYR A 190 -36.77 2.32 14.07
N LYS A 191 -37.67 3.17 14.57
CA LYS A 191 -38.93 3.49 13.88
C LYS A 191 -38.71 4.18 12.55
N LYS A 192 -37.72 5.07 12.45
CA LYS A 192 -37.35 5.70 11.18
C LYS A 192 -36.79 4.67 10.18
N TYR A 193 -36.06 3.67 10.66
CA TYR A 193 -35.42 2.66 9.82
C TYR A 193 -36.41 1.58 9.34
N TYR A 194 -37.27 1.04 10.22
CA TYR A 194 -38.18 -0.07 9.89
C TYR A 194 -39.65 0.33 9.71
N GLY A 195 -40.03 1.57 10.04
CA GLY A 195 -41.42 2.05 9.97
C GLY A 195 -42.26 1.77 11.22
N GLU A 196 -41.77 0.95 12.15
CA GLU A 196 -42.41 0.62 13.42
C GLU A 196 -41.39 0.69 14.58
N SER A 197 -41.85 0.98 15.78
CA SER A 197 -41.00 1.03 16.99
C SER A 197 -40.61 -0.37 17.48
N PRO A 198 -39.56 -0.49 18.31
CA PRO A 198 -39.16 -1.77 18.91
C PRO A 198 -40.30 -2.48 19.66
N ALA A 199 -41.14 -1.72 20.37
CA ALA A 199 -42.28 -2.24 21.11
C ALA A 199 -43.39 -2.76 20.19
N GLU A 200 -43.69 -2.02 19.11
CA GLU A 200 -44.66 -2.44 18.08
C GLU A 200 -44.18 -3.73 17.39
N TYR A 201 -42.90 -3.79 16.99
CA TYR A 201 -42.29 -4.98 16.41
C TYR A 201 -42.42 -6.19 17.33
N ARG A 202 -42.09 -6.03 18.63
CA ARG A 202 -42.15 -7.12 19.59
C ARG A 202 -43.56 -7.62 19.85
N LYS A 203 -44.54 -6.71 19.90
CA LYS A 203 -45.94 -7.10 19.98
C LYS A 203 -46.37 -7.90 18.75
N ARG A 204 -45.91 -7.51 17.56
CA ARG A 204 -46.25 -8.15 16.29
C ARG A 204 -45.68 -9.56 16.14
N ILE A 205 -44.49 -9.85 16.67
CA ILE A 205 -43.89 -11.20 16.59
C ILE A 205 -44.38 -12.15 17.69
N ASN A 206 -45.00 -11.63 18.76
CA ASN A 206 -45.58 -12.41 19.86
C ASN A 206 -47.09 -12.67 19.69
N LEU A 207 -47.68 -12.18 18.60
CA LEU A 207 -49.07 -12.42 18.17
C LEU A 207 -49.09 -13.55 17.14
#